data_AF-A0A5B8TD58-F1
#
_entry.id   AF-A0A5B8TD58-F1
#
_cell.length_a   1.000
_cell.length_b   1.000
_cell.length_c   1.000
_cell.angle_alpha   90.00
_cell.angle_beta   90.00
_cell.angle_gamma   90.00
#
_symmetry.space_group_name_H-M   'P 1'
#
loop_
_entity.id
_entity.type
_entity.pdbx_description
1 polymer ?
#
loop_
_entity_poly.entity_id
_entity_poly.type
_entity_poly.pdbx_seq_one_letter_code
_entity_poly.pdbx_strand_id
1 'polypeptide(L)'
;MVQLQALQNIDPTFYLNIVMAVPLGVYYGLLIPRANIVKVFCVGVLASGFVEVAQYVLDHSILLNRNVDINDVISNVLGVLLGYVALKVVGLVGPKLIRRFKYFDHA
;
A
#
# COMPACT_ATOMS: atom_id res chain seq x y z
N MET A 1 -8.33 25.87 10.95
CA MET A 1 -9.00 25.90 9.63
C MET A 1 -8.64 24.60 8.93
N VAL A 2 -9.59 23.68 8.76
CA VAL A 2 -9.37 22.46 7.97
C VAL A 2 -9.39 22.89 6.50
N GLN A 3 -8.21 23.11 5.92
CA GLN A 3 -8.07 23.45 4.50
C GLN A 3 -8.38 22.19 3.68
N LEU A 4 -9.52 22.16 2.99
CA LEU A 4 -9.83 21.16 1.96
C LEU A 4 -8.96 21.38 0.70
N GLN A 5 -7.63 21.35 0.86
CA GLN A 5 -6.66 21.33 -0.25
C GLN A 5 -6.40 19.91 -0.79
N ALA A 6 -7.07 18.91 -0.21
CA ALA A 6 -6.82 17.48 -0.42
C ALA A 6 -6.90 16.98 -1.88
N LEU A 7 -7.35 17.78 -2.85
CA LEU A 7 -7.44 17.37 -4.26
C LEU A 7 -6.61 18.22 -5.23
N GLN A 8 -5.86 19.22 -4.76
CA GLN A 8 -5.30 20.25 -5.65
C GLN A 8 -3.78 20.20 -5.86
N ASN A 9 -3.02 19.45 -5.06
CA ASN A 9 -1.56 19.33 -5.22
C ASN A 9 -1.14 17.86 -5.24
N ILE A 10 -0.95 17.28 -6.44
CA ILE A 10 -0.25 16.00 -6.55
C ILE A 10 1.24 16.30 -6.43
N ASP A 11 1.73 16.27 -5.20
CA ASP A 11 3.15 16.50 -4.87
C ASP A 11 3.99 15.23 -5.10
N PRO A 12 5.32 15.35 -5.26
CA PRO A 12 6.20 14.18 -5.43
C PRO A 12 6.06 13.12 -4.33
N THR A 13 5.68 13.53 -3.11
CA THR A 13 5.42 12.64 -1.97
C THR A 13 4.29 11.65 -2.24
N PHE A 14 3.27 12.06 -3.00
CA PHE A 14 2.16 11.19 -3.39
C PHE A 14 2.68 9.96 -4.18
N TYR A 15 3.55 10.19 -5.15
CA TYR A 15 4.15 9.10 -5.94
C TYR A 15 5.11 8.25 -5.11
N LEU A 16 5.86 8.86 -4.19
CA LEU A 16 6.76 8.13 -3.31
C LEU A 16 6.00 7.19 -2.36
N ASN A 17 4.87 7.62 -1.83
CA ASN A 17 4.00 6.80 -0.99
C ASN A 17 3.43 5.61 -1.77
N ILE A 18 3.00 5.83 -3.03
CA ILE A 18 2.59 4.73 -3.93
C ILE A 18 3.73 3.71 -4.05
N VAL A 19 4.93 4.16 -4.44
CA VAL A 19 6.08 3.27 -4.67
C VAL A 19 6.47 2.52 -3.40
N MET A 20 6.45 3.19 -2.24
CA MET A 20 6.74 2.59 -0.94
C MET A 20 5.74 1.49 -0.57
N ALA A 21 4.47 1.64 -0.94
CA ALA A 21 3.41 0.70 -0.57
C ALA A 21 3.24 -0.50 -1.52
N VAL A 22 3.81 -0.43 -2.73
CA VAL A 22 3.78 -1.52 -3.73
C VAL A 22 4.27 -2.87 -3.18
N PRO A 23 5.42 -2.97 -2.48
CA PRO A 23 5.90 -4.23 -1.92
C PRO A 23 4.90 -4.94 -1.02
N LEU A 24 4.10 -4.21 -0.22
CA LEU A 24 3.10 -4.81 0.66
C LEU A 24 2.01 -5.53 -0.14
N GLY A 25 1.54 -4.94 -1.25
CA GLY A 25 0.58 -5.57 -2.15
C GLY A 25 1.10 -6.85 -2.79
N VAL A 26 2.36 -6.83 -3.22
CA VAL A 26 3.06 -7.99 -3.77
C VAL A 26 3.19 -9.09 -2.72
N TYR A 27 3.71 -8.77 -1.53
CA TYR A 27 3.89 -9.75 -0.47
C TYR A 27 2.58 -10.33 0.02
N TYR A 28 1.53 -9.51 0.15
CA TYR A 28 0.20 -10.02 0.50
C TYR A 28 -0.29 -11.05 -0.51
N GLY A 29 -0.16 -10.75 -1.81
CA GLY A 29 -0.58 -11.68 -2.87
C GLY A 29 0.27 -12.94 -2.99
N LEU A 30 1.53 -12.91 -2.55
CA LEU A 30 2.45 -14.06 -2.56
C LEU A 30 2.28 -14.95 -1.32
N LEU A 31 2.12 -14.35 -0.14
CA LEU A 31 2.20 -15.04 1.14
C LEU A 31 0.83 -15.45 1.69
N ILE A 32 -0.25 -14.74 1.32
CA ILE A 32 -1.57 -15.00 1.88
C ILE A 32 -2.37 -15.93 0.96
N PRO A 33 -2.77 -17.12 1.44
CA PRO A 33 -3.63 -18.02 0.68
C PRO A 33 -4.96 -17.35 0.36
N ARG A 34 -5.47 -17.57 -0.86
CA ARG A 34 -6.76 -17.02 -1.32
C ARG A 34 -6.84 -15.49 -1.18
N ALA A 35 -5.71 -14.78 -1.36
CA ALA A 35 -5.69 -13.33 -1.43
C ALA A 35 -6.60 -12.82 -2.55
N ASN A 36 -7.52 -11.91 -2.21
CA ASN A 36 -8.44 -11.26 -3.13
C ASN A 36 -8.32 -9.73 -3.01
N ILE A 37 -8.83 -9.01 -4.00
CA ILE A 37 -8.68 -7.55 -4.10
C ILE A 37 -9.33 -6.80 -2.92
N VAL A 38 -10.43 -7.31 -2.36
CA VAL A 38 -11.11 -6.69 -1.22
C VAL A 38 -10.25 -6.78 0.03
N LYS A 39 -9.66 -7.95 0.31
CA LYS A 39 -8.74 -8.12 1.43
C LYS A 39 -7.49 -7.26 1.27
N VAL A 40 -6.94 -7.18 0.06
CA VAL A 40 -5.79 -6.32 -0.27
C VAL A 40 -6.14 -4.86 -0.02
N PHE A 41 -7.33 -4.40 -0.42
CA PHE A 41 -7.82 -3.06 -0.15
C PHE A 41 -7.92 -2.78 1.36
N CYS A 42 -8.56 -3.68 2.13
CA CYS A 42 -8.66 -3.52 3.58
C CYS A 42 -7.28 -3.47 4.25
N VAL A 43 -6.34 -4.30 3.81
CA VAL A 43 -4.94 -4.29 4.29
C VAL A 43 -4.27 -2.98 3.93
N GLY A 44 -4.47 -2.45 2.72
CA GLY A 44 -3.96 -1.14 2.33
C GLY A 44 -4.49 -0.03 3.22
N VAL A 45 -5.80 -0.03 3.52
CA VAL A 45 -6.42 0.98 4.40
C VAL A 45 -5.87 0.88 5.82
N LEU A 46 -5.77 -0.32 6.38
CA LEU A 46 -5.24 -0.53 7.73
C LEU A 46 -3.75 -0.19 7.83
N ALA A 47 -2.95 -0.65 6.86
CA ALA A 47 -1.52 -0.37 6.82
C ALA A 47 -1.24 1.12 6.65
N SER A 48 -2.00 1.80 5.80
CA SER A 48 -1.82 3.24 5.68
C SER A 48 -2.28 3.98 6.93
N GLY A 49 -3.44 3.65 7.49
CA GLY A 49 -3.84 4.24 8.78
C GLY A 49 -2.76 4.10 9.85
N PHE A 50 -2.06 2.96 9.87
CA PHE A 50 -0.89 2.76 10.73
C PHE A 50 0.31 3.66 10.38
N VAL A 51 0.64 3.81 9.08
CA VAL A 51 1.72 4.70 8.61
C VAL A 51 1.45 6.15 9.01
N GLU A 52 0.25 6.67 8.75
CA GLU A 52 -0.10 8.05 9.10
C GLU A 52 -0.14 8.26 10.62
N VAL A 53 -0.60 7.29 11.41
CA VAL A 53 -0.51 7.36 12.89
C VAL A 53 0.95 7.36 13.34
N ALA A 54 1.80 6.52 12.75
CA ALA A 54 3.23 6.49 13.08
C ALA A 54 3.90 7.82 12.71
N GLN A 55 3.58 8.38 11.54
CA GLN A 55 4.08 9.69 11.12
C GLN A 55 3.61 10.80 12.06
N TYR A 56 2.36 10.79 12.49
CA TYR A 56 1.84 11.74 13.47
C TYR A 56 2.59 11.67 14.80
N VAL A 57 2.78 10.45 15.33
CA VAL A 57 3.51 10.25 16.60
C VAL A 57 4.97 10.70 16.46
N LEU A 58 5.63 10.37 15.35
CA LEU A 58 7.00 10.78 15.08
C LEU A 58 7.10 12.30 14.91
N ASP A 59 6.17 12.94 14.20
CA ASP A 59 6.13 14.39 14.07
C ASP A 59 6.07 15.07 15.44
N HIS A 60 5.21 14.57 16.34
CA HIS A 60 5.09 15.11 17.69
C HIS A 60 6.28 14.78 18.61
N SER A 61 7.03 13.72 18.31
CA SER A 61 8.17 13.27 19.14
C SER A 61 9.50 13.88 18.75
N ILE A 62 9.73 14.08 17.45
CA ILE A 62 11.03 14.51 16.89
C ILE A 62 10.93 15.72 15.95
N LEU A 63 9.76 16.38 15.88
CA LEU A 63 9.52 17.59 15.08
C LEU A 63 9.88 17.40 13.61
N LEU A 64 9.38 16.32 12.99
CA LEU A 64 9.57 16.05 11.55
C LEU A 64 9.00 17.16 10.65
N ASN A 65 8.14 18.02 11.20
CA ASN A 65 7.45 19.11 10.52
C ASN A 65 6.67 18.60 9.30
N ARG A 66 6.08 17.41 9.45
CA ARG A 66 5.35 16.66 8.44
C ARG A 66 3.88 16.64 8.84
N ASN A 67 3.05 17.28 8.03
CA ASN A 67 1.61 17.20 8.21
C ASN A 67 1.10 15.84 7.71
N VAL A 68 0.19 15.26 8.47
CA VAL A 68 -0.59 14.09 8.04
C VAL A 68 -1.58 14.54 6.97
N ASP A 69 -1.53 13.94 5.78
CA ASP A 69 -2.46 14.20 4.68
C ASP A 69 -3.28 12.94 4.35
N ILE A 70 -4.57 13.12 4.06
CA ILE A 70 -5.43 12.06 3.54
C ILE A 70 -4.93 11.54 2.18
N ASN A 71 -4.21 12.36 1.42
CA ASN A 71 -3.55 11.97 0.19
C ASN A 71 -2.48 10.90 0.41
N ASP A 72 -1.82 10.90 1.56
CA ASP A 72 -0.85 9.87 1.91
C ASP A 72 -1.56 8.52 2.11
N VAL A 73 -2.75 8.55 2.72
CA VAL A 73 -3.62 7.36 2.84
C VAL A 73 -4.04 6.82 1.48
N ILE A 74 -4.50 7.70 0.61
CA ILE A 74 -4.96 7.33 -0.74
C ILE A 74 -3.79 6.77 -1.56
N SER A 75 -2.63 7.44 -1.56
CA SER A 75 -1.45 7.00 -2.31
C SER A 75 -0.91 5.65 -1.82
N ASN A 76 -0.84 5.43 -0.51
CA ASN A 76 -0.44 4.14 0.05
C ASN A 76 -1.42 3.02 -0.36
N VAL A 77 -2.73 3.24 -0.23
CA VAL A 77 -3.76 2.27 -0.66
C VAL A 77 -3.61 1.95 -2.16
N LEU A 78 -3.42 2.97 -2.99
CA LEU A 78 -3.17 2.78 -4.43
C LEU A 78 -1.91 1.95 -4.70
N GLY A 79 -0.82 2.22 -3.98
CA GLY A 79 0.42 1.44 -4.07
C GLY A 79 0.21 -0.04 -3.75
N VAL A 80 -0.49 -0.35 -2.65
CA VAL A 80 -0.82 -1.74 -2.28
C VAL A 80 -1.65 -2.43 -3.37
N LEU A 81 -2.67 -1.75 -3.91
CA LEU A 81 -3.48 -2.31 -5.00
C LEU A 81 -2.66 -2.55 -6.26
N LEU A 82 -1.82 -1.58 -6.66
CA LEU A 82 -0.95 -1.69 -7.82
C LEU A 82 0.05 -2.85 -7.67
N GLY A 83 0.64 -3.03 -6.48
CA GLY A 83 1.53 -4.15 -6.21
C GLY A 83 0.84 -5.52 -6.38
N TYR A 84 -0.38 -5.66 -5.87
CA TYR A 84 -1.15 -6.89 -6.04
C TYR A 84 -1.53 -7.14 -7.51
N VAL A 85 -1.96 -6.11 -8.24
CA VAL A 85 -2.29 -6.22 -9.67
C VAL A 85 -1.05 -6.57 -10.49
N ALA A 86 0.08 -5.91 -10.23
CA ALA A 86 1.35 -6.20 -10.89
C ALA A 86 1.76 -7.66 -10.70
N LEU A 87 1.62 -8.19 -9.48
CA LEU A 87 1.86 -9.61 -9.21
C LEU A 87 0.95 -10.52 -10.06
N LYS A 88 -0.35 -10.20 -10.15
CA LYS A 88 -1.30 -10.99 -10.97
C LYS A 88 -0.90 -10.97 -12.45
N VAL A 89 -0.53 -9.81 -12.99
CA VAL A 89 -0.07 -9.66 -14.38
C VAL A 89 1.20 -10.47 -14.64
N VAL A 90 2.21 -10.37 -13.75
CA VAL A 90 3.43 -11.19 -13.83
C VAL A 90 3.10 -12.68 -13.78
N GLY A 91 2.09 -13.07 -13.00
CA GLY A 91 1.60 -14.44 -12.92
C GLY A 91 1.03 -15.01 -14.21
N LEU A 92 0.43 -14.16 -15.04
CA LEU A 92 -0.09 -14.54 -16.35
C LEU A 92 1.06 -14.80 -17.34
N VAL A 93 2.11 -14.00 -17.29
CA VAL A 93 3.26 -14.08 -18.21
C VAL A 93 4.27 -15.15 -17.77
N GLY A 94 4.50 -15.29 -16.46
CA GLY A 94 5.56 -16.12 -15.87
C GLY A 94 5.06 -17.03 -14.75
N PRO A 95 4.18 -18.02 -15.02
CA PRO A 95 3.51 -18.82 -14.00
C PRO A 95 4.46 -19.65 -13.13
N LYS A 96 5.67 -19.96 -13.62
CA LYS A 96 6.70 -20.69 -12.87
C LYS A 96 7.23 -19.90 -11.66
N LEU A 97 7.26 -18.56 -11.75
CA LEU A 97 7.78 -17.71 -10.68
C LEU A 97 6.83 -17.68 -9.47
N ILE A 98 5.53 -17.55 -9.72
CA ILE A 98 4.51 -17.52 -8.67
C ILE A 98 4.29 -18.90 -8.04
N ARG A 99 4.41 -19.98 -8.84
CA ARG A 99 4.25 -21.35 -8.34
C ARG A 99 5.20 -21.71 -7.19
N ARG A 100 6.38 -21.07 -7.09
CA ARG A 100 7.30 -21.27 -5.95
C ARG A 100 6.75 -20.79 -4.61
N PHE A 101 5.85 -19.82 -4.62
CA PHE A 101 5.28 -19.23 -3.40
C PHE A 101 3.90 -19.80 -3.05
N LYS A 102 3.23 -20.46 -4.00
CA LYS A 102 1.93 -21.14 -3.82
C LYS A 102 2.00 -22.46 -3.02
N TYR A 103 2.90 -22.58 -2.05
CA TYR A 103 3.00 -23.80 -1.23
C TYR A 103 1.80 -24.04 -0.30
N PHE A 104 0.87 -23.08 -0.18
CA PHE A 104 -0.27 -23.13 0.75
C PHE A 104 -1.65 -23.24 0.09
N ASP A 105 -1.74 -23.54 -1.21
CA ASP A 105 -3.04 -23.70 -1.92
C ASP A 105 -3.67 -25.10 -1.74
N HIS A 106 -3.11 -25.94 -0.85
CA HIS A 106 -3.60 -27.28 -0.50
C HIS A 106 -4.10 -27.32 0.95
N ALA A 107 -5.22 -26.66 1.24
CA ALA A 107 -6.00 -26.87 2.46
C ALA A 107 -7.48 -26.54 2.21
#